data_AF-A0A923UM45-F1
#
_entry.id   AF-A0A923UM45-F1
#
_cell.length_a   1.000
_cell.length_b   1.000
_cell.length_c   1.000
_cell.angle_alpha   90.00
_cell.angle_beta   90.00
_cell.angle_gamma   90.00
#
_symmetry.space_group_name_H-M   'P 1'
#
loop_
_entity.id
_entity.type
_entity.pdbx_description
1 polymer ?
#
loop_
_entity_poly.entity_id
_entity_poly.type
_entity_poly.pdbx_seq_one_letter_code
_entity_poly.pdbx_strand_id
1 'polypeptide(L)'
;MREINEEIKQKIYDLYEECLNNLGQFHRKLDLFLIPTELVKKIKQSTNIDVSEHWVCIDNFGILHTLEEHGNPISEAKRGQIAIEKQDFIKMLEVFLCPDEIKMIGEASHTKKPLLQFVKQIDDKIYVVKELRSITSKKKNKLNRLVFHTMYKIKAPKMT
;
A
#
# COMPACT_ATOMS: atom_id res chain seq x y z
N MET A 1 -8.95 -8.49 -16.21
CA MET A 1 -7.93 -7.78 -15.41
C MET A 1 -7.95 -6.34 -15.87
N ARG A 2 -8.29 -5.35 -15.02
CA ARG A 2 -8.18 -3.94 -15.44
C ARG A 2 -6.69 -3.66 -15.58
N GLU A 3 -6.24 -3.30 -16.77
CA GLU A 3 -4.85 -2.88 -16.99
C GLU A 3 -4.52 -1.78 -15.99
N ILE A 4 -3.43 -1.96 -15.26
CA ILE A 4 -2.84 -0.87 -14.47
C ILE A 4 -2.43 0.18 -15.50
N ASN A 5 -3.01 1.38 -15.40
CA ASN A 5 -2.72 2.48 -16.30
C ASN A 5 -1.20 2.77 -16.25
N GLU A 6 -0.52 2.71 -17.40
CA GLU A 6 0.93 3.00 -17.51
C GLU A 6 1.29 4.38 -16.97
N GLU A 7 0.36 5.35 -17.02
CA GLU A 7 0.52 6.66 -16.39
C GLU A 7 0.65 6.58 -14.86
N ILE A 8 -0.16 5.75 -14.20
CA ILE A 8 -0.11 5.54 -12.74
C ILE A 8 1.23 4.90 -12.37
N LYS A 9 1.65 3.90 -13.13
CA LYS A 9 2.93 3.21 -12.94
C LYS A 9 4.10 4.18 -13.05
N GLN A 10 4.12 5.03 -14.08
CA GLN A 10 5.16 6.03 -14.25
C GLN A 10 5.18 7.01 -13.07
N LYS A 11 4.02 7.51 -12.63
CA LYS A 11 3.92 8.40 -11.46
C LYS A 11 4.48 7.77 -10.18
N ILE A 12 4.20 6.48 -9.93
CA ILE A 12 4.76 5.76 -8.78
C ILE A 12 6.28 5.65 -8.88
N TYR A 13 6.80 5.34 -10.07
CA TYR A 13 8.25 5.29 -10.29
C TYR A 13 8.92 6.65 -10.15
N ASP A 14 8.32 7.72 -10.64
CA ASP A 14 8.85 9.08 -10.45
C ASP A 14 8.91 9.44 -8.96
N LEU A 15 7.87 9.09 -8.19
CA LEU A 15 7.86 9.29 -6.74
C LEU A 15 8.93 8.44 -6.04
N TYR A 16 9.13 7.19 -6.47
CA TYR A 16 10.19 6.33 -5.96
C TYR A 16 11.57 6.94 -6.20
N GLU A 17 11.86 7.38 -7.44
CA GLU A 17 13.13 8.01 -7.77
C GLU A 17 13.34 9.31 -6.99
N GLU A 18 12.29 10.12 -6.82
CA GLU A 18 12.37 11.31 -5.97
C GLU A 18 12.67 10.95 -4.50
N CYS A 19 12.15 9.84 -3.96
CA CYS A 19 12.49 9.39 -2.62
C CYS A 19 13.97 9.03 -2.48
N LEU A 20 14.58 8.44 -3.51
CA LEU A 20 15.99 8.07 -3.49
C LEU A 20 16.94 9.26 -3.69
N ASN A 21 16.52 10.25 -4.48
CA ASN A 21 17.37 11.37 -4.87
C ASN A 21 17.24 12.58 -3.93
N ASN A 22 16.14 12.71 -3.18
CA ASN A 22 15.96 13.81 -2.23
C ASN A 22 16.56 13.47 -0.86
N LEU A 23 17.66 14.14 -0.52
CA LEU A 23 18.33 14.01 0.77
C LEU A 23 17.67 14.83 1.90
N GLY A 24 16.71 15.69 1.56
CA GLY A 24 15.99 16.57 2.50
C GLY A 24 14.55 16.14 2.74
N GLN A 25 13.91 16.70 3.78
CA GLN A 25 12.49 16.47 4.03
C GLN A 25 11.63 17.08 2.91
N PHE A 26 10.75 16.27 2.34
CA PHE A 26 9.74 16.73 1.39
C PHE A 26 8.41 16.03 1.66
N HIS A 27 7.33 16.60 1.13
CA HIS A 27 5.99 16.03 1.23
C HIS A 27 5.40 15.94 -0.17
N ARG A 28 5.33 14.72 -0.70
CA ARG A 28 4.70 14.44 -1.98
C ARG A 28 3.76 13.25 -1.83
N LYS A 29 2.59 13.39 -2.43
CA LYS A 29 1.53 12.38 -2.42
C LYS A 29 0.91 12.27 -3.81
N LEU A 30 0.45 11.08 -4.13
CA LEU A 30 -0.22 10.74 -5.36
C LEU A 30 -1.57 10.09 -5.01
N ASP A 31 -2.66 10.78 -5.31
CA ASP A 31 -4.00 10.19 -5.29
C ASP A 31 -4.17 9.39 -6.59
N LEU A 32 -4.14 8.06 -6.49
CA LEU A 32 -4.00 7.16 -7.64
C LEU A 32 -5.34 6.91 -8.35
N PHE A 33 -6.34 6.50 -7.59
CA PHE A 33 -7.69 6.23 -8.08
C PHE A 33 -8.69 6.17 -6.92
N LEU A 34 -9.96 6.39 -7.25
CA LEU A 34 -11.06 6.16 -6.33
C LEU A 34 -11.26 4.64 -6.12
N ILE A 35 -11.47 4.22 -4.87
CA ILE A 35 -11.69 2.80 -4.55
C ILE A 35 -12.94 2.28 -5.29
N PRO A 36 -12.83 1.22 -6.11
CA PRO A 36 -13.97 0.67 -6.83
C PRO A 36 -15.07 0.17 -5.89
N THR A 37 -16.34 0.35 -6.27
CA THR A 37 -17.51 -0.04 -5.45
C THR A 37 -17.47 -1.49 -4.97
N GLU A 38 -17.03 -2.43 -5.80
CA GLU A 38 -16.91 -3.84 -5.39
C GLU A 38 -15.84 -4.05 -4.32
N LEU A 39 -14.73 -3.30 -4.37
CA LEU A 39 -13.72 -3.34 -3.34
C LEU A 39 -14.20 -2.67 -2.05
N VAL A 40 -14.96 -1.57 -2.14
CA VAL A 40 -15.62 -0.95 -0.97
C VAL A 40 -16.50 -1.97 -0.25
N LYS A 41 -17.32 -2.72 -0.98
CA LYS A 41 -18.19 -3.78 -0.41
C LYS A 41 -17.35 -4.84 0.30
N LYS A 42 -16.30 -5.35 -0.34
CA LYS A 42 -15.39 -6.35 0.25
C LYS A 42 -14.73 -5.85 1.52
N ILE A 43 -14.16 -4.64 1.51
CA ILE A 43 -13.53 -4.04 2.70
C ILE A 43 -14.57 -3.91 3.82
N LYS A 44 -15.76 -3.40 3.53
CA LYS A 44 -16.84 -3.24 4.52
C LYS A 44 -17.29 -4.58 5.09
N GLN A 45 -17.41 -5.62 4.27
CA GLN A 45 -17.77 -6.97 4.72
C GLN A 45 -16.69 -7.58 5.63
N SER A 46 -15.40 -7.46 5.26
CA SER A 46 -14.30 -8.07 6.01
C SER A 46 -13.90 -7.29 7.27
N THR A 47 -14.21 -5.98 7.34
CA THR A 47 -13.65 -5.09 8.37
C THR A 47 -14.67 -4.16 9.03
N ASN A 48 -15.92 -4.13 8.57
CA ASN A 48 -16.94 -3.17 8.99
C ASN A 48 -16.57 -1.68 8.76
N ILE A 49 -15.51 -1.40 8.01
CA ILE A 49 -15.05 -0.05 7.68
C ILE A 49 -15.63 0.37 6.33
N ASP A 50 -16.31 1.51 6.31
CA ASP A 50 -16.79 2.13 5.07
C ASP A 50 -15.72 3.03 4.46
N VAL A 51 -15.22 2.64 3.29
CA VAL A 51 -14.24 3.40 2.51
C VAL A 51 -14.83 3.97 1.23
N SER A 52 -16.16 4.10 1.16
CA SER A 52 -16.82 4.82 0.07
C SER A 52 -16.18 6.20 -0.11
N GLU A 53 -16.01 6.60 -1.37
CA GLU A 53 -15.43 7.91 -1.75
C GLU A 53 -13.97 8.13 -1.30
N HIS A 54 -13.28 7.10 -0.82
CA HIS A 54 -11.85 7.21 -0.52
C HIS A 54 -11.02 7.02 -1.79
N TRP A 55 -9.96 7.81 -1.90
CA TRP A 55 -8.90 7.62 -2.87
C TRP A 55 -7.82 6.71 -2.29
N VAL A 56 -7.26 5.83 -3.11
CA VAL A 56 -5.98 5.19 -2.80
C VAL A 56 -4.89 6.23 -2.97
N CYS A 57 -4.05 6.37 -1.97
CA CYS A 57 -3.00 7.38 -1.94
C CYS A 57 -1.67 6.73 -1.57
N ILE A 58 -0.63 7.00 -2.34
CA ILE A 58 0.75 6.71 -1.95
C ILE A 58 1.51 8.02 -1.75
N ASP A 59 2.32 8.10 -0.72
CA ASP A 59 3.16 9.26 -0.43
C ASP A 59 4.62 8.86 -0.22
N ASN A 60 5.49 9.86 -0.17
CA ASN A 60 6.91 9.64 0.02
C ASN A 60 7.22 8.99 1.38
N PHE A 61 6.40 9.23 2.41
CA PHE A 61 6.58 8.61 3.73
C PHE A 61 6.38 7.09 3.64
N GLY A 62 5.31 6.62 3.00
CA GLY A 62 5.06 5.19 2.84
C GLY A 62 6.15 4.48 2.04
N ILE A 63 6.67 5.11 0.98
CA ILE A 63 7.79 4.55 0.19
C ILE A 63 9.07 4.48 1.02
N LEU A 64 9.47 5.59 1.64
CA LEU A 64 10.69 5.64 2.47
C LEU A 64 10.61 4.65 3.62
N HIS A 65 9.49 4.62 4.34
CA HIS A 65 9.28 3.70 5.45
C HIS A 65 9.35 2.24 5.01
N THR A 66 8.76 1.90 3.84
CA THR A 66 8.87 0.56 3.27
C THR A 66 10.32 0.19 2.96
N LEU A 67 11.09 1.10 2.37
CA LEU A 67 12.49 0.84 2.03
C LEU A 67 13.39 0.74 3.26
N GLU A 68 13.16 1.56 4.27
CA GLU A 68 13.87 1.52 5.56
C GLU A 68 13.62 0.20 6.30
N GLU A 69 12.37 -0.24 6.37
CA GLU A 69 11.99 -1.43 7.15
C GLU A 69 12.15 -2.75 6.37
N HIS A 70 11.92 -2.72 5.06
CA HIS A 70 11.78 -3.91 4.22
C HIS A 70 12.65 -3.89 2.96
N GLY A 71 13.52 -2.89 2.75
CA GLY A 71 14.40 -2.82 1.58
C GLY A 71 15.74 -3.57 1.73
N ASN A 72 16.10 -4.03 2.93
CA ASN A 72 17.39 -4.68 3.19
C ASN A 72 17.28 -6.23 3.11
N PRO A 73 17.94 -6.90 2.16
CA PRO A 73 17.82 -8.35 1.98
C PRO A 73 18.37 -9.16 3.15
N ILE A 74 19.41 -8.68 3.85
CA ILE A 74 20.00 -9.36 5.01
C ILE A 74 19.04 -9.31 6.19
N SER A 75 18.46 -8.13 6.48
CA SER A 75 17.50 -7.96 7.56
C SER A 75 16.21 -8.74 7.32
N GLU A 76 15.70 -8.71 6.09
CA GLU A 76 14.46 -9.40 5.72
C GLU A 76 14.63 -10.91 5.70
N ALA A 77 15.77 -11.44 5.23
CA ALA A 77 16.05 -12.88 5.27
C ALA A 77 16.02 -13.42 6.71
N LYS A 78 16.50 -12.65 7.70
CA LYS A 78 16.40 -13.04 9.13
C LYS A 78 14.95 -13.12 9.62
N ARG A 79 14.01 -12.43 8.98
CA ARG A 79 12.56 -12.46 9.26
C ARG A 79 11.81 -13.47 8.40
N GLY A 80 12.50 -14.23 7.53
CA GLY A 80 11.87 -15.11 6.54
C GLY A 80 11.18 -14.37 5.40
N GLN A 81 11.56 -13.11 5.15
CA GLN A 81 10.99 -12.22 4.15
C GLN A 81 11.96 -11.98 3.01
N ILE A 82 11.47 -11.36 1.94
CA ILE A 82 12.27 -10.98 0.76
C ILE A 82 12.23 -9.45 0.66
N ALA A 83 13.39 -8.82 0.47
CA ALA A 83 13.48 -7.38 0.36
C ALA A 83 12.58 -6.81 -0.75
N ILE A 84 11.91 -5.71 -0.43
CA ILE A 84 11.11 -4.91 -1.35
C ILE A 84 12.02 -4.20 -2.35
N GLU A 85 11.64 -4.25 -3.61
CA GLU A 85 12.30 -3.63 -4.74
C GLU A 85 11.33 -2.69 -5.46
N LYS A 86 11.86 -1.83 -6.35
CA LYS A 86 11.08 -0.82 -7.07
C LYS A 86 9.81 -1.38 -7.73
N GLN A 87 9.90 -2.54 -8.38
CA GLN A 87 8.77 -3.15 -9.10
C GLN A 87 7.65 -3.61 -8.16
N ASP A 88 7.92 -3.87 -6.88
CA ASP A 88 6.90 -4.32 -5.93
C ASP A 88 5.87 -3.22 -5.60
N PHE A 89 6.27 -1.94 -5.68
CA PHE A 89 5.32 -0.82 -5.52
C PHE A 89 4.24 -0.78 -6.60
N ILE A 90 4.49 -1.41 -7.76
CA ILE A 90 3.46 -1.59 -8.79
C ILE A 90 2.56 -2.78 -8.46
N LYS A 91 3.14 -3.86 -7.95
CA LYS A 91 2.38 -5.05 -7.50
C LYS A 91 1.43 -4.73 -6.36
N MET A 92 1.76 -3.74 -5.51
CA MET A 92 0.85 -3.22 -4.48
C MET A 92 -0.54 -2.88 -5.05
N LEU A 93 -0.62 -2.33 -6.27
CA LEU A 93 -1.90 -2.00 -6.90
C LEU A 93 -2.76 -3.25 -7.12
N GLU A 94 -2.14 -4.36 -7.54
CA GLU A 94 -2.81 -5.63 -7.72
C GLU A 94 -3.25 -6.24 -6.39
N VAL A 95 -2.37 -6.20 -5.38
CA VAL A 95 -2.69 -6.64 -4.00
C VAL A 95 -3.90 -5.88 -3.47
N PHE A 96 -3.96 -4.57 -3.71
CA PHE A 96 -5.03 -3.72 -3.23
C PHE A 96 -6.34 -3.91 -4.00
N LEU A 97 -6.28 -3.97 -5.34
CA LEU A 97 -7.47 -4.04 -6.20
C LEU A 97 -8.11 -5.43 -6.20
N CYS A 98 -7.30 -6.47 -6.09
CA CYS A 98 -7.72 -7.87 -6.18
C CYS A 98 -7.13 -8.71 -5.04
N PRO A 99 -7.32 -8.33 -3.76
CA PRO A 99 -6.77 -9.07 -2.63
C PRO A 99 -7.42 -10.45 -2.53
N ASP A 100 -6.62 -11.42 -2.06
CA ASP A 100 -7.13 -12.72 -1.64
C ASP A 100 -7.71 -12.63 -0.23
N GLU A 101 -7.16 -11.74 0.60
CA GLU A 101 -7.62 -11.50 1.97
C GLU A 101 -7.54 -10.01 2.35
N ILE A 102 -8.52 -9.56 3.15
CA ILE A 102 -8.56 -8.21 3.73
C ILE A 102 -8.82 -8.34 5.22
N LYS A 103 -8.01 -7.68 6.05
CA LYS A 103 -8.11 -7.69 7.52
C LYS A 103 -8.02 -6.28 8.10
N MET A 104 -8.64 -6.08 9.26
CA MET A 104 -8.28 -4.98 10.16
C MET A 104 -7.28 -5.51 11.17
N ILE A 105 -6.11 -4.88 11.27
CA ILE A 105 -5.00 -5.37 12.11
C ILE A 105 -4.70 -4.44 13.30
N GLY A 106 -5.66 -3.58 13.64
CA GLY A 106 -5.56 -2.60 14.73
C GLY A 106 -5.44 -1.17 14.22
N GLU A 107 -4.62 -0.37 14.90
CA GLU A 107 -4.42 1.05 14.61
C GLU A 107 -2.93 1.38 14.50
N ALA A 108 -2.59 2.42 13.72
CA ALA A 108 -1.24 2.95 13.74
C ALA A 108 -0.89 3.53 15.11
N SER A 109 0.32 3.21 15.58
CA SER A 109 0.84 3.64 16.89
C SER A 109 0.73 5.14 17.12
N HIS A 110 1.13 5.95 16.13
CA HIS A 110 1.22 7.41 16.22
C HIS A 110 -0.11 8.11 15.92
N THR A 111 -0.82 7.70 14.89
CA THR A 111 -2.02 8.42 14.41
C THR A 111 -3.32 7.90 14.99
N LYS A 112 -3.30 6.72 15.62
CA LYS A 112 -4.49 5.98 16.09
C LYS A 112 -5.53 5.75 14.99
N LYS A 113 -5.10 5.80 13.73
CA LYS A 113 -5.96 5.54 12.57
C LYS A 113 -6.04 4.03 12.34
N PRO A 114 -7.22 3.50 11.98
CA PRO A 114 -7.38 2.09 11.62
C PRO A 114 -6.40 1.68 10.53
N LEU A 115 -5.78 0.52 10.73
CA LEU A 115 -4.83 -0.10 9.82
C LEU A 115 -5.49 -1.30 9.14
N LEU A 116 -5.63 -1.19 7.83
CA LEU A 116 -6.13 -2.24 6.97
C LEU A 116 -4.96 -3.00 6.37
N GLN A 117 -5.09 -4.32 6.28
CA GLN A 117 -4.11 -5.21 5.66
C GLN A 117 -4.76 -5.91 4.48
N PHE A 118 -4.09 -5.87 3.34
CA PHE A 118 -4.44 -6.56 2.11
C PHE A 118 -3.36 -7.60 1.84
N VAL A 119 -3.78 -8.84 1.57
CA VAL A 119 -2.87 -9.95 1.29
C VAL A 119 -3.22 -10.53 -0.08
N LYS A 120 -2.21 -10.77 -0.89
CA LYS A 120 -2.36 -11.45 -2.17
C LYS A 120 -1.15 -12.34 -2.45
N GLN A 121 -1.40 -13.55 -2.93
CA GLN A 121 -0.36 -14.37 -3.55
C GLN A 121 -0.24 -14.01 -5.04
N ILE A 122 0.98 -13.67 -5.45
CA ILE A 122 1.36 -13.44 -6.85
C ILE A 122 2.56 -14.34 -7.13
N ASP A 123 2.38 -15.31 -8.03
CA ASP A 123 3.34 -16.39 -8.31
C ASP A 123 3.75 -17.14 -7.02
N ASP A 124 5.06 -17.22 -6.77
CA ASP A 124 5.68 -17.86 -5.62
C ASP A 124 5.87 -16.92 -4.41
N LYS A 125 5.16 -15.78 -4.38
CA LYS A 125 5.30 -14.75 -3.35
C LYS A 125 3.95 -14.35 -2.77
N ILE A 126 3.92 -14.14 -1.47
CA ILE A 126 2.79 -13.51 -0.78
C ILE A 126 3.19 -12.08 -0.48
N TYR A 127 2.37 -11.15 -0.96
CA TYR A 127 2.50 -9.72 -0.72
C TYR A 127 1.50 -9.29 0.35
N VAL A 128 1.99 -8.49 1.28
CA VAL A 128 1.19 -7.92 2.36
C VAL A 128 1.33 -6.41 2.31
N VAL A 129 0.22 -5.72 2.05
CA VAL A 129 0.14 -4.27 1.96
C VAL A 129 -0.68 -3.76 3.14
N LYS A 130 -0.17 -2.72 3.81
CA LYS A 130 -0.85 -2.07 4.93
C LYS A 130 -1.21 -0.64 4.58
N GLU A 131 -2.42 -0.25 4.91
CA GLU A 131 -3.02 1.02 4.50
C GLU A 131 -3.71 1.69 5.70
N LEU A 132 -3.47 2.99 5.88
CA LEU A 132 -4.10 3.80 6.93
C LEU A 132 -5.38 4.43 6.42
N ARG A 133 -6.49 4.20 7.12
CA ARG A 133 -7.74 4.93 6.84
C ARG A 133 -7.61 6.38 7.29
N SER A 134 -7.58 7.30 6.34
CA SER A 134 -7.55 8.73 6.58
C SER A 134 -8.86 9.40 6.17
N ILE A 135 -9.59 9.88 7.17
CA ILE A 135 -10.75 10.74 6.95
C ILE A 135 -10.24 12.18 6.76
N THR A 136 -10.79 12.84 5.75
CA THR A 136 -10.32 14.05 5.07
C THR A 136 -9.73 15.24 5.88
N SER A 137 -8.81 15.98 5.24
CA SER A 137 -8.26 17.30 5.60
C SER A 137 -9.31 18.42 5.88
N LYS A 138 -8.99 19.36 6.78
CA LYS A 138 -9.83 20.54 7.11
C LYS A 138 -9.91 21.64 6.01
N LYS A 139 -9.26 21.47 4.84
CA LYS A 139 -9.23 22.49 3.76
C LYS A 139 -10.39 22.36 2.77
N LYS A 140 -10.63 23.43 1.97
CA LYS A 140 -11.75 23.60 1.01
C LYS A 140 -11.99 22.44 0.03
N ASN A 141 -10.97 21.64 -0.31
CA ASN A 141 -11.10 20.45 -1.16
C ASN A 141 -10.92 19.17 -0.35
N LYS A 142 -12.06 18.66 0.12
CA LYS A 142 -12.13 17.50 0.99
C LYS A 142 -11.90 16.20 0.20
N LEU A 143 -10.74 15.56 0.38
CA LEU A 143 -10.45 14.20 -0.12
C LEU A 143 -10.18 13.21 1.01
N ASN A 144 -11.01 12.16 1.10
CA ASN A 144 -10.82 11.00 1.96
C ASN A 144 -9.79 10.08 1.32
N ARG A 145 -8.89 9.49 2.10
CA ARG A 145 -7.81 8.68 1.58
C ARG A 145 -7.65 7.39 2.37
N LEU A 146 -7.29 6.36 1.66
CA LEU A 146 -6.70 5.16 2.20
C LEU A 146 -5.23 5.22 1.76
N VAL A 147 -4.33 5.44 2.74
CA VAL A 147 -2.97 5.89 2.52
C VAL A 147 -1.98 4.76 2.75
N PHE A 148 -1.18 4.47 1.73
CA PHE A 148 -0.19 3.41 1.73
C PHE A 148 0.80 3.65 2.86
N HIS A 149 0.84 2.71 3.80
CA HIS A 149 1.68 2.81 4.97
C HIS A 149 2.98 2.05 4.80
N THR A 150 2.88 0.77 4.43
CA THR A 150 4.04 -0.10 4.22
C THR A 150 3.63 -1.37 3.48
N MET A 151 4.61 -2.09 2.93
CA MET A 151 4.42 -3.46 2.44
C MET A 151 5.63 -4.34 2.74
N TYR A 152 5.41 -5.64 2.78
CA TYR A 152 6.47 -6.64 2.78
C TYR A 152 6.05 -7.84 1.92
N LYS A 153 7.01 -8.68 1.53
CA LYS A 153 6.73 -9.89 0.74
C LYS A 153 7.50 -11.08 1.29
N ILE A 154 6.87 -12.25 1.25
CA ILE A 154 7.44 -13.53 1.70
C ILE A 154 7.30 -14.58 0.61
N LYS A 155 8.06 -15.66 0.70
CA LYS A 155 7.90 -16.80 -0.20
C LYS A 155 6.60 -17.54 0.10
N ALA A 156 5.82 -17.84 -0.94
CA ALA A 156 4.63 -18.66 -0.80
C ALA A 156 5.02 -20.10 -0.39
N PRO A 157 4.20 -20.79 0.42
CA PRO A 157 4.39 -22.21 0.68
C PRO A 157 4.40 -22.98 -0.64
N LYS A 158 5.33 -23.93 -0.80
CA LYS A 158 5.23 -24.88 -1.91
C LYS A 158 3.94 -25.67 -1.72
N MET A 159 3.07 -25.68 -2.73
CA MET A 159 2.01 -26.69 -2.80
C MET A 159 2.71 -28.05 -2.98
N THR A 160 2.77 -28.82 -1.90
CA THR A 160 3.13 -30.25 -1.92
C THR A 160 2.02 -31.06 -2.53
#